data_AF-A0A3C0FR32-F1
#
_entry.id   AF-A0A3C0FR32-F1
#
_cell.length_a   1.000
_cell.length_b   1.000
_cell.length_c   1.000
_cell.angle_alpha   90.00
_cell.angle_beta   90.00
_cell.angle_gamma   90.00
#
_symmetry.space_group_name_H-M   'P 1'
#
loop_
_entity.id
_entity.type
_entity.pdbx_description
1 polymer ?
#
loop_
_entity_poly.entity_id
_entity_poly.type
_entity_poly.pdbx_seq_one_letter_code
_entity_poly.pdbx_strand_id
1 'polypeptide(L)'
;GGLETTLIFHDGIELPHFASFDLLKTDAGCARITAYYERYLDLAKQAQAGFILESPTWRANRDWGARIGYDEDDLADINRKAIAVMAELRDRYR
;
A
#
# COMPACT_ATOMS: atom_id res chain seq x y z
N GLY A 1 -0.06 6.15 9.07
CA GLY A 1 -1.14 5.39 9.75
C GLY A 1 -0.62 4.02 10.12
N GLY A 2 -1.51 3.07 10.45
CA GLY A 2 -1.17 1.65 10.59
C GLY A 2 -1.87 0.82 9.52
N LEU A 3 -1.33 0.80 8.30
CA LEU A 3 -1.91 0.09 7.16
C LEU A 3 -1.98 -1.41 7.46
N GLU A 4 -0.84 -2.02 7.78
CA GLU A 4 -0.71 -3.46 7.97
C GLU A 4 -1.56 -3.98 9.12
N THR A 5 -1.62 -3.25 10.23
CA THR A 5 -2.47 -3.62 11.37
C THR A 5 -3.95 -3.55 11.01
N THR A 6 -4.35 -2.58 10.19
CA THR A 6 -5.74 -2.50 9.70
C THR A 6 -6.06 -3.66 8.78
N LEU A 7 -5.19 -3.96 7.82
CA LEU A 7 -5.37 -5.08 6.89
C LEU A 7 -5.49 -6.42 7.64
N ILE A 8 -4.70 -6.64 8.69
CA ILE A 8 -4.73 -7.88 9.47
C ILE A 8 -5.97 -7.93 10.38
N PHE A 9 -6.16 -6.94 11.26
CA PHE A 9 -7.14 -7.04 12.34
C PHE A 9 -8.56 -6.64 11.93
N HIS A 10 -8.70 -5.72 10.97
CA HIS A 10 -10.02 -5.28 10.50
C HIS A 10 -10.43 -5.97 9.21
N ASP A 11 -9.50 -6.25 8.30
CA ASP A 11 -9.82 -6.82 6.99
C ASP A 11 -9.53 -8.33 6.89
N GLY A 12 -8.91 -8.93 7.92
CA GLY A 12 -8.64 -10.37 8.00
C GLY A 12 -7.64 -10.88 6.96
N ILE A 13 -6.75 -10.00 6.49
CA ILE A 13 -5.79 -10.31 5.44
C ILE A 13 -4.48 -10.81 6.05
N GLU A 14 -4.07 -12.00 5.62
CA GLU A 14 -2.74 -12.52 5.92
C GLU A 14 -1.68 -11.73 5.15
N LEU A 15 -0.69 -11.21 5.88
CA LEU A 15 0.46 -10.51 5.31
C LEU A 15 1.73 -11.29 5.62
N PRO A 16 2.23 -12.13 4.69
CA PRO A 16 3.50 -12.82 4.86
C PRO A 16 4.59 -11.83 5.22
N HIS A 17 5.29 -12.08 6.33
CA HIS A 17 6.29 -11.17 6.86
C HIS A 17 5.81 -9.72 6.95
N PHE A 18 4.55 -9.47 7.30
CA PHE A 18 4.02 -8.11 7.51
C PHE A 18 4.30 -7.16 6.33
N ALA A 19 4.34 -7.71 5.11
CA ALA A 19 4.74 -7.02 3.90
C ALA A 19 3.51 -6.69 3.04
N SER A 20 3.01 -5.47 3.17
CA SER A 20 1.83 -5.00 2.44
C SER A 20 2.05 -4.84 0.93
N PHE A 21 3.27 -4.57 0.47
CA PHE A 21 3.58 -4.44 -0.96
C PHE A 21 3.22 -5.69 -1.79
N ASP A 22 3.21 -6.88 -1.19
CA ASP A 22 2.90 -8.14 -1.89
C ASP A 22 1.45 -8.14 -2.42
N LEU A 23 0.53 -7.46 -1.72
CA LEU A 23 -0.86 -7.31 -2.16
C LEU A 23 -0.98 -6.60 -3.52
N LEU A 24 -0.01 -5.76 -3.88
CA LEU A 24 -0.01 -5.05 -5.16
C LEU A 24 0.17 -5.97 -6.37
N LYS A 25 0.51 -7.26 -6.19
CA LYS A 25 0.53 -8.25 -7.27
C LYS A 25 -0.83 -8.48 -7.91
N THR A 26 -1.91 -8.24 -7.17
CA THR A 26 -3.28 -8.51 -7.62
C THR A 26 -4.11 -7.24 -7.62
N ASP A 27 -5.09 -7.17 -8.51
CA ASP A 27 -6.03 -6.03 -8.55
C ASP A 27 -6.86 -5.96 -7.27
N ALA A 28 -7.24 -7.12 -6.71
CA ALA A 28 -7.96 -7.18 -5.45
C ALA A 28 -7.14 -6.63 -4.28
N GLY A 29 -5.85 -7.00 -4.18
CA GLY A 29 -4.97 -6.47 -3.14
C GLY A 29 -4.67 -4.98 -3.33
N CYS A 30 -4.51 -4.53 -4.58
CA CYS A 30 -4.43 -3.10 -4.89
C CYS A 30 -5.68 -2.35 -4.43
N ALA A 31 -6.87 -2.88 -4.71
CA ALA A 31 -8.13 -2.30 -4.27
C ALA A 31 -8.28 -2.22 -2.74
N ARG A 32 -7.72 -3.20 -2.00
CA ARG A 32 -7.69 -3.15 -0.52
C ARG A 32 -6.79 -2.03 0.00
N ILE A 33 -5.61 -1.87 -0.59
CA ILE A 33 -4.69 -0.79 -0.24
C ILE A 33 -5.32 0.57 -0.57
N THR A 34 -5.93 0.74 -1.75
CA THR A 34 -6.58 2.00 -2.10
C THR A 34 -7.75 2.33 -1.19
N ALA A 35 -8.60 1.35 -0.87
CA ALA A 35 -9.73 1.54 0.03
C ALA A 35 -9.30 1.96 1.45
N TYR A 36 -8.12 1.50 1.90
CA TYR A 36 -7.54 2.00 3.15
C TYR A 36 -7.29 3.50 3.10
N TYR A 37 -6.60 3.99 2.06
CA TYR A 37 -6.27 5.42 1.94
C TYR A 37 -7.50 6.30 1.66
N GLU A 38 -8.45 5.83 0.84
CA GLU A 38 -9.68 6.57 0.52
C GLU A 38 -10.43 6.99 1.78
N ARG A 39 -10.53 6.11 2.80
CA ARG A 39 -11.15 6.46 4.08
C ARG A 39 -10.47 7.64 4.78
N TYR A 40 -9.14 7.70 4.76
CA TYR A 40 -8.40 8.81 5.36
C TYR A 40 -8.48 10.08 4.49
N LEU A 41 -8.44 9.94 3.17
CA LEU A 41 -8.56 11.04 2.24
C LEU A 41 -9.94 11.70 2.31
N ASP A 42 -11.01 10.91 2.39
CA ASP A 42 -12.37 11.38 2.58
C ASP A 42 -12.50 12.17 3.89
N LEU A 43 -11.93 11.67 4.98
CA LEU A 43 -11.92 12.36 6.27
C LEU A 43 -11.11 13.67 6.20
N ALA A 44 -9.92 13.64 5.60
CA ALA A 44 -9.09 14.83 5.43
C ALA A 44 -9.81 15.92 4.62
N LYS A 45 -10.52 15.52 3.55
CA LYS A 45 -11.34 16.42 2.73
C LYS A 45 -12.48 17.05 3.54
N GLN A 46 -13.20 16.25 4.33
CA GLN A 46 -14.26 16.75 5.23
C GLN A 46 -13.71 17.72 6.28
N ALA A 47 -12.51 17.46 6.79
CA ALA A 47 -11.83 18.29 7.78
C ALA A 47 -11.08 19.50 7.18
N GLN A 48 -11.09 19.67 5.86
CA GLN A 48 -10.30 20.69 5.15
C GLN A 48 -8.80 20.65 5.49
N ALA A 49 -8.26 19.45 5.71
CA ALA A 49 -6.88 19.20 6.06
C ALA A 49 -6.11 18.55 4.90
N GLY A 50 -4.79 18.75 4.86
CA GLY A 50 -3.90 18.00 3.98
C GLY A 50 -3.70 16.57 4.49
N PHE A 51 -3.41 15.64 3.57
CA PHE A 51 -3.04 14.26 3.89
C PHE A 51 -1.77 13.85 3.16
N ILE A 52 -0.85 13.18 3.86
CA ILE A 52 0.39 12.67 3.28
C ILE A 52 0.20 11.18 2.98
N LEU A 53 0.27 10.82 1.70
CA LEU A 53 0.27 9.42 1.27
C LEU A 53 1.66 8.81 1.47
N GLU A 54 1.71 7.71 2.22
CA GLU A 54 2.89 6.86 2.40
C GLU A 54 2.72 5.60 1.56
N SER A 55 3.73 5.17 0.80
CA SER A 55 3.62 3.94 0.01
C SER A 55 3.72 2.68 0.88
N PRO A 56 3.07 1.56 0.51
CA PRO A 56 3.11 0.29 1.24
C PRO A 56 4.46 -0.47 1.11
N THR A 57 5.59 0.24 1.11
CA THR A 57 6.91 -0.26 0.68
C THR A 57 7.91 -0.46 1.83
N TRP A 58 7.47 -0.39 3.09
CA TRP A 58 8.39 -0.46 4.24
C TRP A 58 9.25 -1.74 4.28
N ARG A 59 8.73 -2.86 3.73
CA ARG A 59 9.45 -4.14 3.55
C ARG A 59 9.79 -4.47 2.10
N ALA A 60 9.61 -3.54 1.16
CA ALA A 60 9.93 -3.76 -0.26
C ALA A 60 11.42 -3.56 -0.54
N ASN A 61 12.28 -4.31 0.15
CA ASN A 61 13.74 -4.31 -0.02
C ASN A 61 14.27 -5.74 -0.23
N ARG A 62 15.53 -5.86 -0.65
CA ARG A 62 16.16 -7.14 -1.04
C ARG A 62 16.02 -8.24 0.01
N ASP A 63 16.28 -7.93 1.27
CA ASP A 63 16.33 -8.94 2.34
C ASP A 63 14.95 -9.54 2.64
N TRP A 64 13.90 -8.71 2.63
CA TRP A 64 12.53 -9.16 2.83
C TRP A 64 11.89 -9.70 1.54
N GLY A 65 12.17 -9.09 0.40
CA GLY A 65 11.71 -9.53 -0.92
C GLY A 65 12.15 -10.97 -1.20
N ALA A 66 13.42 -11.30 -0.94
CA ALA A 66 13.92 -12.67 -1.10
C ALA A 66 13.18 -13.70 -0.23
N ARG A 67 12.70 -13.32 0.96
CA ARG A 67 11.91 -14.20 1.84
C ARG A 67 10.49 -14.43 1.33
N ILE A 68 9.95 -13.48 0.55
CA ILE A 68 8.62 -13.56 -0.07
C ILE A 68 8.70 -14.15 -1.49
N GLY A 69 9.90 -14.30 -2.04
CA GLY A 69 10.15 -14.90 -3.36
C GLY A 69 10.23 -13.88 -4.49
N TYR A 70 10.63 -12.64 -4.20
CA TYR A 70 10.93 -11.61 -5.19
C TYR A 70 12.43 -11.59 -5.53
N ASP A 71 12.74 -11.35 -6.80
CA ASP A 71 14.07 -10.92 -7.22
C ASP A 71 14.22 -9.38 -7.27
N GLU A 72 15.35 -8.90 -7.78
CA GLU A 72 15.65 -7.46 -7.84
C GLU A 72 14.77 -6.71 -8.85
N ASP A 73 14.40 -7.35 -9.96
CA ASP A 73 13.56 -6.75 -11.00
C ASP A 73 12.10 -6.68 -10.52
N ASP A 74 11.60 -7.77 -9.92
CA ASP A 74 10.27 -7.81 -9.29
C ASP A 74 10.14 -6.73 -8.20
N LEU A 75 11.19 -6.54 -7.38
CA LEU A 75 11.22 -5.52 -6.35
C LEU A 75 11.21 -4.11 -6.93
N ALA A 76 11.96 -3.87 -8.01
CA ALA A 76 11.95 -2.58 -8.67
C ALA A 76 10.56 -2.24 -9.23
N ASP A 77 9.91 -3.22 -9.85
CA ASP A 77 8.58 -3.06 -10.43
C ASP A 77 7.49 -2.86 -9.39
N ILE A 78 7.51 -3.61 -8.29
CA ILE A 78 6.50 -3.46 -7.23
C ILE A 78 6.65 -2.13 -6.48
N ASN A 79 7.88 -1.63 -6.31
CA ASN A 79 8.13 -0.30 -5.76
C ASN A 79 7.59 0.80 -6.68
N ARG A 80 7.84 0.70 -8.01
CA ARG A 80 7.26 1.65 -8.99
C ARG A 80 5.74 1.61 -8.98
N LYS A 81 5.14 0.40 -8.95
CA LYS A 81 3.70 0.21 -8.87
C LYS A 81 3.12 0.84 -7.61
N ALA A 82 3.76 0.67 -6.46
CA ALA A 82 3.34 1.28 -5.20
C ALA A 82 3.26 2.81 -5.30
N ILE A 83 4.27 3.45 -5.89
CA ILE A 83 4.28 4.90 -6.11
C ILE A 83 3.22 5.34 -7.12
N ALA A 84 3.01 4.57 -8.19
CA ALA A 84 1.97 4.86 -9.18
C ALA A 84 0.57 4.87 -8.54
N VAL A 85 0.26 3.89 -7.67
CA VAL A 85 -1.02 3.83 -6.93
C VAL A 85 -1.18 5.06 -6.02
N MET A 86 -0.11 5.49 -5.33
CA MET A 86 -0.17 6.70 -4.50
C MET A 86 -0.38 7.97 -5.35
N ALA A 87 0.27 8.06 -6.52
CA ALA A 87 0.09 9.19 -7.44
C ALA A 87 -1.34 9.24 -7.99
N GLU A 88 -1.92 8.10 -8.36
CA GLU A 88 -3.31 8.00 -8.82
C GLU A 88 -4.29 8.45 -7.73
N LEU A 89 -4.12 7.96 -6.49
CA LEU A 89 -4.93 8.40 -5.34
C LEU A 89 -4.84 9.91 -5.12
N ARG A 90 -3.62 10.47 -5.15
CA ARG A 90 -3.42 11.93 -5.04
C ARG A 90 -4.20 12.67 -6.12
N ASP A 91 -4.10 12.22 -7.37
CA ASP A 91 -4.71 12.94 -8.50
C ASP A 91 -6.24 12.84 -8.49
N ARG A 92 -6.83 11.76 -7.95
CA ARG A 92 -8.28 11.64 -7.71
C ARG A 92 -8.82 12.57 -6.62
N TYR A 93 -7.98 13.00 -5.69
CA TYR A 93 -8.35 13.80 -4.51
C TYR A 93 -7.82 15.24 -4.55
N ARG A 94 -7.28 15.67 -5.69
CA ARG A 94 -6.92 17.07 -5.93
C ARG A 94 -8.13 18.00 -5.99
#